data_AF-A0A444XCP9-F1
#
_entry.id   AF-A0A444XCP9-F1
#
_cell.length_a   1.000
_cell.length_b   1.000
_cell.length_c   1.000
_cell.angle_alpha   90.00
_cell.angle_beta   90.00
_cell.angle_gamma   90.00
#
_symmetry.space_group_name_H-M   'P 1'
#
loop_
_entity.id
_entity.type
_entity.pdbx_description
1 polymer ?
#
loop_
_entity_poly.entity_id
_entity_poly.type
_entity_poly.pdbx_seq_one_letter_code
_entity_poly.pdbx_strand_id
1 'polypeptide(L)'
;MFTNPMWLRKKLRGSPWTLNNFLHSITWQNPHLTLAIASNLFPFSSIISFVTMLSGSGSSVMWFRKGLRIHDNPALQLASQGASHLYPLFVVDPHYMEPDPTSFSPGSSRAGLNRIKFLLESLVDLDLSLKNLGSRLLVLKGDPAEVLIRCLKEWNVRKLCFEYDTEPYYQALDTKVKNFALGAGIEVFSPVSHTLFNPTEIIERNGGKPPLTYQSFTKIAGQPPPPLTITHSSLPPIGILGSCDISEVPTIEDLGYGDAKQDEFSPFKGGESEALKRLAECMKDKAWVATFEKPKGNPSAFLKPATTVLSPYLKFGCLSSRYFYRQIQDVYETMPKHTSPPVSLLGQLLWRDFFYTVAFGTPNFDRMKDNKICKQIPWKDDDKLLEAWRDGRTGFPWIDAIMVQV
;
A
#
# COMPACT_ATOMS: atom_id res chain seq x y z
N MET A 1 -40.66 11.17 26.13
CA MET A 1 -41.94 11.06 25.40
C MET A 1 -41.77 11.74 24.06
N PHE A 2 -41.72 11.01 22.95
CA PHE A 2 -42.07 11.41 21.56
C PHE A 2 -41.54 10.32 20.61
N THR A 3 -42.18 9.15 20.63
CA THR A 3 -41.91 8.02 19.73
C THR A 3 -43.14 7.74 18.88
N ASN A 4 -43.55 8.71 18.06
CA ASN A 4 -44.60 8.46 17.07
C ASN A 4 -44.31 9.15 15.72
N PRO A 5 -43.84 8.39 14.70
CA PRO A 5 -43.50 8.89 13.36
C PRO A 5 -44.67 9.58 12.63
N MET A 6 -45.92 9.30 13.01
CA MET A 6 -47.10 9.91 12.40
C MET A 6 -47.27 11.40 12.74
N TRP A 7 -46.76 11.86 13.89
CA TRP A 7 -46.85 13.27 14.28
C TRP A 7 -45.93 14.16 13.41
N LEU A 8 -44.74 13.67 13.08
CA LEU A 8 -43.77 14.40 12.22
C LEU A 8 -44.29 14.58 10.79
N ARG A 9 -44.99 13.59 10.24
CA ARG A 9 -45.59 13.65 8.90
C ARG A 9 -46.67 14.72 8.76
N LYS A 10 -47.34 15.11 9.85
CA LYS A 10 -48.41 16.09 9.83
C LYS A 10 -47.91 17.55 9.89
N LYS A 11 -46.71 17.79 10.44
CA LYS A 11 -46.16 19.14 10.60
C LYS A 11 -45.38 19.65 9.37
N LEU A 12 -44.98 18.76 8.46
CA LEU A 12 -44.13 19.07 7.29
C LEU A 12 -44.89 19.33 5.98
N ARG A 13 -46.23 19.41 6.01
CA ARG A 13 -47.03 19.89 4.87
C ARG A 13 -47.24 21.40 5.01
N GLY A 14 -46.25 22.20 4.63
CA GLY A 14 -46.42 23.65 4.55
C GLY A 14 -45.10 24.41 4.40
N SER A 15 -44.83 24.84 3.17
CA SER A 15 -43.75 25.75 2.73
C SER A 15 -42.31 25.19 2.70
N PRO A 16 -41.61 25.27 1.53
CA PRO A 16 -40.20 24.86 1.37
C PRO A 16 -39.17 25.63 2.21
N TRP A 17 -39.54 26.78 2.77
CA TRP A 17 -38.60 27.67 3.46
C TRP A 17 -38.24 27.23 4.90
N THR A 18 -39.08 26.44 5.56
CA THR A 18 -38.86 26.03 6.96
C THR A 18 -37.99 24.77 7.09
N LEU A 19 -37.87 23.96 6.04
CA LEU A 19 -37.09 22.71 6.05
C LEU A 19 -35.57 22.96 6.08
N ASN A 20 -35.11 23.99 5.37
CA ASN A 20 -33.68 24.33 5.30
C ASN A 20 -33.12 24.74 6.66
N ASN A 21 -33.83 25.58 7.41
CA ASN A 21 -33.38 26.01 8.75
C ASN A 21 -33.43 24.87 9.78
N PHE A 22 -34.34 23.91 9.62
CA PHE A 22 -34.43 22.76 10.52
C PHE A 22 -33.29 21.75 10.29
N LEU A 23 -32.90 21.53 9.02
CA LEU A 23 -31.79 20.64 8.66
C LEU A 23 -30.42 21.27 8.97
N HIS A 24 -30.29 22.60 8.88
CA HIS A 24 -29.07 23.32 9.28
C HIS A 24 -28.80 23.26 10.79
N SER A 25 -29.85 23.19 11.62
CA SER A 25 -29.73 23.08 13.08
C SER A 25 -29.29 21.67 13.53
N ILE A 26 -29.76 20.62 12.86
CA ILE A 26 -29.47 19.22 13.23
C ILE A 26 -28.07 18.78 12.78
N THR A 27 -27.60 19.29 11.64
CA THR A 27 -26.28 18.94 11.07
C THR A 27 -25.09 19.37 11.93
N TRP A 28 -25.27 20.39 12.77
CA TRP A 28 -24.21 20.88 13.67
C TRP A 28 -24.09 20.13 15.01
N GLN A 29 -25.13 19.39 15.43
CA GLN A 29 -25.15 18.76 16.76
C GLN A 29 -25.02 17.23 16.76
N ASN A 30 -25.34 16.51 15.66
CA ASN A 30 -25.18 15.04 15.63
C ASN A 30 -25.16 14.45 14.20
N PRO A 31 -23.98 14.21 13.59
CA PRO A 31 -23.87 13.75 12.20
C PRO A 31 -24.43 12.34 11.95
N HIS A 32 -24.60 11.52 12.99
CA HIS A 32 -25.16 10.16 12.87
C HIS A 32 -26.69 10.12 12.67
N LEU A 33 -27.44 11.17 13.05
CA LEU A 33 -28.89 11.20 12.84
C LEU A 33 -29.28 11.47 11.38
N THR A 34 -28.41 12.17 10.64
CA THR A 34 -28.65 12.57 9.24
C THR A 34 -28.69 11.36 8.30
N LEU A 35 -27.85 10.35 8.57
CA LEU A 35 -27.82 9.09 7.81
C LEU A 35 -29.09 8.25 7.98
N ALA A 36 -29.68 8.23 9.18
CA ALA A 36 -30.89 7.43 9.47
C ALA A 36 -32.18 8.04 8.91
N ILE A 37 -32.21 9.36 8.71
CA ILE A 37 -33.35 10.07 8.10
C ILE A 37 -33.25 10.00 6.57
N ALA A 38 -32.05 10.10 6.00
CA ALA A 38 -31.83 10.01 4.55
C ALA A 38 -32.11 8.59 4.01
N SER A 39 -31.77 7.53 4.76
CA SER A 39 -31.99 6.13 4.35
C SER A 39 -33.46 5.71 4.30
N ASN A 40 -34.37 6.47 4.93
CA ASN A 40 -35.80 6.15 5.00
C ASN A 40 -36.68 6.94 4.03
N LEU A 41 -36.13 7.93 3.31
CA LEU A 41 -36.90 8.82 2.45
C LEU A 41 -36.53 8.72 0.97
N PHE A 42 -35.37 8.17 0.61
CA PHE A 42 -34.94 8.06 -0.80
C PHE A 42 -34.20 6.76 -1.08
N PRO A 43 -34.36 6.17 -2.29
CA PRO A 43 -33.54 5.04 -2.71
C PRO A 43 -32.05 5.46 -2.82
N PHE A 44 -31.14 4.54 -2.49
CA PHE A 44 -29.68 4.75 -2.46
C PHE A 44 -29.11 5.37 -3.74
N SER A 45 -29.73 5.13 -4.90
CA SER A 45 -29.35 5.71 -6.20
C SER A 45 -29.52 7.24 -6.26
N SER A 46 -30.50 7.80 -5.54
CA SER A 46 -30.76 9.24 -5.53
C SER A 46 -29.77 10.02 -4.67
N ILE A 47 -29.20 9.38 -3.63
CA ILE A 47 -28.17 9.98 -2.76
C ILE A 47 -26.85 10.13 -3.52
N ILE A 48 -26.48 9.12 -4.31
CA ILE A 48 -25.29 9.18 -5.18
C ILE A 48 -25.43 10.31 -6.20
N SER A 49 -26.60 10.44 -6.83
CA SER A 49 -26.86 11.51 -7.80
C SER A 49 -26.79 12.91 -7.18
N PHE A 50 -27.25 13.07 -5.93
CA PHE A 50 -27.23 14.37 -5.23
C PHE A 50 -25.82 14.79 -4.77
N VAL A 51 -24.97 13.85 -4.36
CA VAL A 51 -23.56 14.11 -4.02
C VAL A 51 -22.71 14.39 -5.26
N THR A 52 -23.03 13.73 -6.38
CA THR A 52 -22.36 13.95 -7.67
C THR A 52 -22.67 15.35 -8.22
N MET A 53 -23.84 15.93 -7.90
CA MET A 53 -24.30 17.20 -8.46
C MET A 53 -23.74 18.45 -7.75
N LEU A 54 -23.24 18.33 -6.51
CA LEU A 54 -22.66 19.44 -5.73
C LEU A 54 -21.14 19.57 -5.84
N SER A 55 -20.49 18.61 -6.51
CA SER A 55 -19.03 18.58 -6.67
C SER A 55 -18.66 19.18 -8.02
N GLY A 56 -18.31 20.47 -8.08
CA GLY A 56 -17.72 21.02 -9.30
C GLY A 56 -16.48 20.20 -9.74
N SER A 57 -16.18 20.24 -11.04
CA SER A 57 -14.99 19.61 -11.64
C SER A 57 -13.70 20.05 -10.92
N GLY A 58 -13.07 19.14 -10.19
CA GLY A 58 -11.83 19.39 -9.43
C GLY A 58 -10.69 18.48 -9.86
N SER A 59 -9.46 18.93 -9.61
CA SER A 59 -8.25 18.13 -9.74
C SER A 59 -8.11 17.14 -8.59
N SER A 60 -7.59 15.94 -8.88
CA SER A 60 -7.22 14.94 -7.87
C SER A 60 -5.74 14.62 -7.95
N VAL A 61 -5.11 14.33 -6.81
CA VAL A 61 -3.75 13.76 -6.75
C VAL A 61 -3.85 12.29 -6.35
N MET A 62 -3.20 11.42 -7.12
CA MET A 62 -2.92 10.04 -6.73
C MET A 62 -1.45 9.93 -6.35
N TRP A 63 -1.16 9.82 -5.06
CA TRP A 63 0.21 9.74 -4.56
C TRP A 63 0.66 8.29 -4.36
N PHE A 64 1.64 7.88 -5.17
CA PHE A 64 2.30 6.58 -5.13
C PHE A 64 3.50 6.58 -4.19
N ARG A 65 3.66 5.48 -3.44
CA ARG A 65 4.75 5.26 -2.46
C ARG A 65 5.11 3.78 -2.47
N LYS A 66 4.23 2.97 -1.88
CA LYS A 66 3.96 1.58 -2.27
C LYS A 66 2.78 1.58 -3.23
N GLY A 67 2.19 0.42 -3.45
CA GLY A 67 1.07 0.27 -4.38
C GLY A 67 1.41 0.70 -5.79
N LEU A 68 2.64 0.42 -6.24
CA LEU A 68 3.15 0.77 -7.58
C LEU A 68 2.52 -0.12 -8.67
N ARG A 69 1.20 -0.03 -8.81
CA ARG A 69 0.36 -0.83 -9.70
C ARG A 69 -0.93 -0.10 -10.08
N ILE A 70 -1.52 -0.51 -11.20
CA ILE A 70 -2.87 -0.12 -11.62
C ILE A 70 -3.91 -1.10 -11.07
N HIS A 71 -3.65 -2.42 -11.12
CA HIS A 71 -4.64 -3.42 -10.69
C HIS A 71 -4.93 -3.31 -9.18
N ASP A 72 -6.18 -3.55 -8.81
CA ASP A 72 -6.59 -3.57 -7.40
C ASP A 72 -6.07 -2.37 -6.58
N ASN A 73 -6.21 -1.16 -7.13
CA ASN A 73 -5.77 0.08 -6.52
C ASN A 73 -6.97 1.00 -6.20
N PRO A 74 -7.60 0.86 -5.01
CA PRO A 74 -8.75 1.67 -4.62
C PRO A 74 -8.42 3.16 -4.51
N ALA A 75 -7.18 3.52 -4.16
CA ALA A 75 -6.76 4.91 -4.11
C ALA A 75 -6.79 5.54 -5.51
N LEU A 76 -6.25 4.84 -6.52
CA LEU A 76 -6.30 5.27 -7.92
C LEU A 76 -7.75 5.37 -8.42
N GLN A 77 -8.58 4.37 -8.11
CA GLN A 77 -10.00 4.38 -8.47
C GLN A 77 -10.71 5.62 -7.90
N LEU A 78 -10.56 5.88 -6.60
CA LEU A 78 -11.18 7.03 -5.93
C LEU A 78 -10.65 8.37 -6.46
N ALA A 79 -9.36 8.43 -6.79
CA ALA A 79 -8.73 9.63 -7.37
C ALA A 79 -9.28 9.94 -8.76
N SER A 80 -9.49 8.91 -9.58
CA SER A 80 -9.99 9.04 -10.96
C SER A 80 -11.49 9.38 -11.02
N GLN A 81 -12.28 8.95 -10.03
CA GLN A 81 -13.73 9.13 -10.04
C GLN A 81 -14.12 10.61 -9.90
N GLY A 82 -14.76 11.13 -10.95
CA GLY A 82 -15.31 12.50 -10.99
C GLY A 82 -14.26 13.61 -11.12
N ALA A 83 -12.99 13.28 -11.35
CA ALA A 83 -11.92 14.24 -11.49
C ALA A 83 -11.85 14.79 -12.93
N SER A 84 -11.67 16.11 -13.08
CA SER A 84 -11.37 16.69 -14.40
C SER A 84 -9.93 16.46 -14.81
N HIS A 85 -9.02 16.50 -13.83
CA HIS A 85 -7.61 16.19 -14.00
C HIS A 85 -7.13 15.28 -12.87
N LEU A 86 -6.27 14.34 -13.21
CA LEU A 86 -5.62 13.45 -12.26
C LEU A 86 -4.11 13.67 -12.34
N TYR A 87 -3.45 13.81 -11.20
CA TYR A 87 -2.01 13.97 -11.08
C TYR A 87 -1.43 12.72 -10.38
N PRO A 88 -1.00 11.69 -11.13
CA PRO A 88 -0.28 10.54 -10.58
C PRO A 88 1.13 10.97 -10.16
N LEU A 89 1.42 10.98 -8.87
CA LEU A 89 2.61 11.59 -8.29
C LEU A 89 3.44 10.55 -7.52
N PHE A 90 4.75 10.50 -7.78
CA PHE A 90 5.74 9.83 -6.94
C PHE A 90 6.82 10.82 -6.52
N VAL A 91 7.24 10.77 -5.25
CA VAL A 91 8.34 11.60 -4.74
C VAL A 91 9.55 10.73 -4.44
N VAL A 92 10.66 11.01 -5.12
CA VAL A 92 11.97 10.44 -4.86
C VAL A 92 12.54 11.12 -3.61
N ASP A 93 12.47 10.40 -2.49
CA ASP A 93 13.01 10.86 -1.20
C ASP A 93 14.54 10.69 -1.18
N PRO A 94 15.32 11.79 -1.10
CA PRO A 94 16.76 11.76 -0.97
C PRO A 94 17.27 10.85 0.15
N HIS A 95 16.54 10.78 1.28
CA HIS A 95 16.93 9.98 2.45
C HIS A 95 17.07 8.48 2.14
N TYR A 96 16.30 7.97 1.17
CA TYR A 96 16.33 6.57 0.77
C TYR A 96 17.08 6.30 -0.52
N MET A 97 17.37 7.35 -1.30
CA MET A 97 17.78 7.22 -2.70
C MET A 97 19.17 7.80 -2.98
N GLU A 98 19.65 8.76 -2.19
CA GLU A 98 20.98 9.34 -2.41
C GLU A 98 22.11 8.42 -1.94
N PRO A 99 23.22 8.34 -2.69
CA PRO A 99 24.38 7.55 -2.32
C PRO A 99 24.92 7.96 -0.95
N ASP A 100 25.23 6.96 -0.13
CA ASP A 100 25.92 7.16 1.14
C ASP A 100 27.31 6.50 1.06
N PRO A 101 28.40 7.29 0.93
CA PRO A 101 29.76 6.78 0.89
C PRO A 101 30.18 6.02 2.16
N THR A 102 29.44 6.15 3.27
CA THR A 102 29.71 5.45 4.53
C THR A 102 29.00 4.09 4.64
N SER A 103 28.09 3.78 3.70
CA SER A 103 27.44 2.48 3.64
C SER A 103 28.42 1.37 3.29
N PHE A 104 28.21 0.19 3.88
CA PHE A 104 29.08 -0.97 3.68
C PHE A 104 28.98 -1.61 2.28
N SER A 105 27.95 -1.25 1.51
CA SER A 105 27.74 -1.68 0.13
C SER A 105 27.15 -0.52 -0.68
N PRO A 106 27.31 -0.49 -2.02
CA PRO A 106 26.71 0.55 -2.86
C PRO A 106 25.20 0.72 -2.59
N GLY A 107 24.80 1.95 -2.32
CA GLY A 107 23.42 2.29 -1.96
C GLY A 107 23.33 3.55 -1.09
N SER A 108 22.14 3.85 -0.62
CA SER A 108 21.90 4.87 0.40
C SER A 108 22.13 4.30 1.80
N SER A 109 22.04 5.15 2.81
CA SER A 109 22.10 4.77 4.23
C SER A 109 20.99 3.79 4.66
N ARG A 110 19.95 3.62 3.83
CA ARG A 110 18.76 2.80 4.11
C ARG A 110 18.51 1.73 3.05
N ALA A 111 19.06 1.83 1.85
CA ALA A 111 18.75 0.95 0.72
C ALA A 111 19.97 0.62 -0.15
N GLY A 112 20.29 -0.67 -0.28
CA GLY A 112 21.27 -1.15 -1.24
C GLY A 112 20.81 -0.96 -2.69
N LEU A 113 21.77 -0.86 -3.61
CA LEU A 113 21.55 -0.49 -5.01
C LEU A 113 20.59 -1.43 -5.75
N ASN A 114 20.63 -2.74 -5.46
CA ASN A 114 19.69 -3.73 -6.00
C ASN A 114 18.22 -3.35 -5.76
N ARG A 115 17.92 -2.84 -4.57
CA ARG A 115 16.55 -2.45 -4.20
C ARG A 115 16.16 -1.11 -4.79
N ILE A 116 17.11 -0.19 -4.95
CA ILE A 116 16.91 1.08 -5.65
C ILE A 116 16.61 0.82 -7.13
N LYS A 117 17.42 -0.02 -7.80
CA LYS A 117 17.17 -0.44 -9.18
C LYS A 117 15.78 -1.04 -9.37
N PHE A 118 15.40 -1.98 -8.50
CA PHE A 118 14.06 -2.59 -8.54
C PHE A 118 12.94 -1.54 -8.42
N LEU A 119 13.11 -0.53 -7.53
CA LEU A 119 12.15 0.57 -7.42
C LEU A 119 12.07 1.37 -8.71
N LEU A 120 13.21 1.79 -9.27
CA LEU A 120 13.25 2.57 -10.51
C LEU A 120 12.59 1.82 -11.68
N GLU A 121 12.91 0.54 -11.85
CA GLU A 121 12.24 -0.34 -12.83
C GLU A 121 10.73 -0.42 -12.59
N SER A 122 10.30 -0.45 -11.32
CA SER A 122 8.87 -0.45 -10.98
C SER A 122 8.17 0.87 -11.31
N LEU A 123 8.86 2.00 -11.15
CA LEU A 123 8.33 3.32 -11.52
C LEU A 123 8.26 3.50 -13.04
N VAL A 124 9.25 3.00 -13.78
CA VAL A 124 9.22 2.98 -15.25
C VAL A 124 8.02 2.16 -15.76
N ASP A 125 7.81 0.96 -15.21
CA ASP A 125 6.66 0.12 -15.58
C ASP A 125 5.31 0.77 -15.22
N LEU A 126 5.22 1.42 -14.06
CA LEU A 126 4.02 2.19 -13.67
C LEU A 126 3.76 3.36 -14.61
N ASP A 127 4.79 4.13 -14.98
CA ASP A 127 4.66 5.25 -15.92
C ASP A 127 4.19 4.78 -17.30
N LEU A 128 4.72 3.68 -17.81
CA LEU A 128 4.25 3.06 -19.06
C LEU A 128 2.78 2.65 -18.98
N SER A 129 2.37 2.03 -17.87
CA SER A 129 0.97 1.65 -17.62
C SER A 129 0.05 2.88 -17.57
N LEU A 130 0.48 3.96 -16.93
CA LEU A 130 -0.27 5.23 -16.90
C LEU A 130 -0.36 5.89 -18.29
N LYS A 131 0.72 5.86 -19.07
CA LYS A 131 0.75 6.34 -20.47
C LYS A 131 -0.23 5.60 -21.36
N ASN A 132 -0.33 4.28 -21.22
CA ASN A 132 -1.31 3.46 -21.93
C ASN A 132 -2.77 3.82 -21.60
N LEU A 133 -3.02 4.47 -20.45
CA LEU A 133 -4.33 4.95 -20.02
C LEU A 133 -4.57 6.44 -20.29
N GLY A 134 -3.70 7.10 -21.06
CA GLY A 134 -3.81 8.52 -21.41
C GLY A 134 -3.33 9.48 -20.32
N SER A 135 -2.53 9.01 -19.37
CA SER A 135 -1.91 9.79 -18.29
C SER A 135 -0.38 9.65 -18.32
N ARG A 136 0.32 9.91 -17.22
CA ARG A 136 1.75 9.59 -17.00
C ARG A 136 2.08 9.74 -15.51
N LEU A 137 3.23 9.20 -15.09
CA LEU A 137 3.75 9.44 -13.75
C LEU A 137 4.45 10.81 -13.70
N LEU A 138 4.17 11.57 -12.65
CA LEU A 138 4.87 12.79 -12.29
C LEU A 138 5.88 12.44 -11.19
N VAL A 139 7.16 12.53 -11.51
CA VAL A 139 8.24 12.26 -10.57
C VAL A 139 8.85 13.57 -10.11
N LEU A 140 8.93 13.76 -8.79
CA LEU A 140 9.57 14.92 -8.16
C LEU A 140 10.60 14.43 -7.15
N LYS A 141 11.61 15.25 -6.85
CA LYS A 141 12.65 14.96 -5.86
C LYS A 141 12.54 15.89 -4.66
N GLY A 142 12.75 15.38 -3.45
CA GLY A 142 12.82 16.16 -2.22
C GLY A 142 12.15 15.48 -1.02
N ASP A 143 11.98 16.23 0.07
CA ASP A 143 11.18 15.76 1.21
C ASP A 143 9.73 15.52 0.76
N PRO A 144 9.18 14.31 0.92
CA PRO A 144 7.84 13.99 0.43
C PRO A 144 6.74 14.90 0.96
N ALA A 145 6.81 15.34 2.22
CA ALA A 145 5.77 16.21 2.80
C ALA A 145 5.81 17.59 2.16
N GLU A 146 7.00 18.19 2.07
CA GLU A 146 7.19 19.52 1.48
C GLU A 146 6.78 19.54 0.00
N VAL A 147 7.23 18.53 -0.77
CA VAL A 147 6.90 18.40 -2.20
C VAL A 147 5.39 18.25 -2.39
N LEU A 148 4.72 17.37 -1.63
CA LEU A 148 3.28 17.20 -1.73
C LEU A 148 2.52 18.47 -1.38
N ILE A 149 2.88 19.13 -0.28
CA ILE A 149 2.22 20.36 0.15
C ILE A 149 2.35 21.44 -0.93
N ARG A 150 3.51 21.54 -1.59
CA ARG A 150 3.71 22.44 -2.73
C ARG A 150 2.78 22.08 -3.89
N CYS A 151 2.75 20.81 -4.31
CA CYS A 151 1.89 20.34 -5.39
C CYS A 151 0.39 20.57 -5.11
N LEU A 152 -0.06 20.32 -3.88
CA LEU A 152 -1.45 20.52 -3.47
C LEU A 152 -1.88 22.00 -3.53
N LYS A 153 -0.97 22.92 -3.24
CA LYS A 153 -1.22 24.37 -3.37
C LYS A 153 -1.34 24.81 -4.83
N GLU A 154 -0.52 24.21 -5.70
CA GLU A 154 -0.37 24.66 -7.07
C GLU A 154 -1.47 24.14 -8.01
N TRP A 155 -1.91 22.89 -7.83
CA TRP A 155 -2.79 22.22 -8.79
C TRP A 155 -4.30 22.33 -8.51
N ASN A 156 -4.70 23.21 -7.57
CA ASN A 156 -6.09 23.40 -7.14
C ASN A 156 -6.82 22.06 -6.86
N VAL A 157 -6.18 21.23 -6.05
CA VAL A 157 -6.58 19.86 -5.77
C VAL A 157 -7.77 19.85 -4.81
N ARG A 158 -8.81 19.08 -5.11
CA ARG A 158 -9.94 18.85 -4.19
C ARG A 158 -9.86 17.51 -3.48
N LYS A 159 -9.11 16.57 -4.04
CA LYS A 159 -9.01 15.19 -3.56
C LYS A 159 -7.57 14.71 -3.60
N LEU A 160 -7.07 14.25 -2.46
CA LEU A 160 -5.80 13.55 -2.32
C LEU A 160 -6.06 12.08 -2.00
N CYS A 161 -5.54 11.19 -2.83
CA CYS A 161 -5.65 9.75 -2.63
C CYS A 161 -4.26 9.11 -2.55
N PHE A 162 -4.09 8.16 -1.64
CA PHE A 162 -2.89 7.31 -1.56
C PHE A 162 -3.18 6.02 -0.80
N GLU A 163 -2.50 4.93 -1.11
CA GLU A 163 -2.63 3.68 -0.35
C GLU A 163 -2.14 3.87 1.09
N TYR A 164 -2.92 3.40 2.07
CA TYR A 164 -2.54 3.45 3.49
C TYR A 164 -1.31 2.60 3.79
N ASP A 165 -0.42 3.11 4.64
CA ASP A 165 0.76 2.40 5.12
C ASP A 165 0.87 2.43 6.64
N THR A 166 1.46 1.38 7.21
CA THR A 166 1.52 1.13 8.66
C THR A 166 2.90 1.43 9.24
N GLU A 167 3.92 1.64 8.41
CA GLU A 167 5.29 1.89 8.87
C GLU A 167 5.39 3.26 9.58
N PRO A 168 6.14 3.37 10.68
CA PRO A 168 6.22 4.61 11.46
C PRO A 168 6.64 5.85 10.64
N TYR A 169 7.56 5.67 9.69
CA TYR A 169 7.98 6.74 8.77
C TYR A 169 6.79 7.30 7.98
N TYR A 170 6.01 6.41 7.33
CA TYR A 170 4.86 6.83 6.53
C TYR A 170 3.72 7.37 7.41
N GLN A 171 3.50 6.84 8.61
CA GLN A 171 2.51 7.42 9.53
C GLN A 171 2.84 8.87 9.92
N ALA A 172 4.10 9.16 10.26
CA ALA A 172 4.52 10.52 10.61
C ALA A 172 4.37 11.49 9.41
N LEU A 173 4.75 11.02 8.22
CA LEU A 173 4.60 11.75 6.97
C LEU A 173 3.11 11.98 6.61
N ASP A 174 2.27 10.96 6.78
CA ASP A 174 0.82 11.03 6.54
C ASP A 174 0.14 12.05 7.43
N THR A 175 0.50 12.08 8.72
CA THR A 175 -0.06 13.06 9.66
C THR A 175 0.20 14.48 9.19
N LYS A 176 1.43 14.78 8.74
CA LYS A 176 1.78 16.12 8.21
C LYS A 176 0.94 16.48 6.98
N VAL A 177 0.87 15.58 6.00
CA VAL A 177 0.17 15.82 4.73
C VAL A 177 -1.35 15.89 4.94
N LYS A 178 -1.93 14.99 5.76
CA LYS A 178 -3.36 14.99 6.09
C LYS A 178 -3.78 16.28 6.81
N ASN A 179 -3.00 16.73 7.79
CA ASN A 179 -3.30 17.96 8.51
C ASN A 179 -3.31 19.18 7.58
N PHE A 180 -2.35 19.27 6.66
CA PHE A 180 -2.34 20.33 5.65
C PHE A 180 -3.56 20.24 4.72
N ALA A 181 -3.82 19.05 4.15
CA ALA A 181 -4.93 18.83 3.22
C ALA A 181 -6.28 19.20 3.85
N LEU A 182 -6.55 18.75 5.08
CA LEU A 182 -7.77 19.09 5.82
C LEU A 182 -7.89 20.60 6.08
N GLY A 183 -6.79 21.26 6.48
CA GLY A 183 -6.77 22.71 6.67
C GLY A 183 -7.01 23.50 5.38
N ALA A 184 -6.68 22.93 4.23
CA ALA A 184 -6.90 23.50 2.91
C ALA A 184 -8.25 23.11 2.28
N GLY A 185 -9.10 22.34 2.97
CA GLY A 185 -10.40 21.87 2.45
C GLY A 185 -10.28 20.79 1.37
N ILE A 186 -9.17 20.04 1.35
CA ILE A 186 -8.91 18.94 0.42
C ILE A 186 -9.35 17.63 1.08
N GLU A 187 -10.21 16.88 0.40
CA GLU A 187 -10.63 15.55 0.84
C GLU A 187 -9.46 14.57 0.76
N VAL A 188 -9.27 13.73 1.79
CA VAL A 188 -8.21 12.73 1.82
C VAL A 188 -8.79 11.33 1.88
N PHE A 189 -8.41 10.49 0.92
CA PHE A 189 -8.78 9.07 0.88
C PHE A 189 -7.53 8.20 0.99
N SER A 190 -7.46 7.38 2.04
CA SER A 190 -6.34 6.48 2.27
C SER A 190 -6.81 5.06 2.55
N PRO A 191 -7.25 4.32 1.50
CA PRO A 191 -7.77 2.97 1.66
C PRO A 191 -6.67 1.95 1.99
N VAL A 192 -7.04 0.92 2.74
CA VAL A 192 -6.15 -0.22 3.03
C VAL A 192 -6.19 -1.21 1.87
N SER A 193 -5.11 -1.24 1.08
CA SER A 193 -4.95 -2.17 -0.04
C SER A 193 -3.56 -2.79 -0.15
N HIS A 194 -2.63 -2.43 0.73
CA HIS A 194 -1.30 -3.06 0.83
C HIS A 194 -1.36 -4.39 1.59
N THR A 195 -2.18 -4.46 2.64
CA THR A 195 -2.45 -5.64 3.47
C THR A 195 -3.81 -6.24 3.12
N LEU A 196 -3.99 -7.53 3.43
CA LEU A 196 -5.28 -8.21 3.31
C LEU A 196 -6.29 -7.67 4.34
N PHE A 197 -5.81 -7.31 5.52
CA PHE A 197 -6.61 -6.81 6.63
C PHE A 197 -6.10 -5.46 7.12
N ASN A 198 -7.01 -4.66 7.69
CA ASN A 198 -6.65 -3.44 8.40
C ASN A 198 -6.13 -3.79 9.81
N PRO A 199 -4.85 -3.53 10.15
CA PRO A 199 -4.30 -3.85 11.47
C PRO A 199 -5.10 -3.27 12.64
N THR A 200 -5.62 -2.04 12.49
CA THR A 200 -6.43 -1.39 13.52
C THR A 200 -7.67 -2.22 13.85
N GLU A 201 -8.42 -2.65 12.83
CA GLU A 201 -9.63 -3.47 13.02
C GLU A 201 -9.31 -4.83 13.66
N ILE A 202 -8.19 -5.46 13.30
CA ILE A 202 -7.77 -6.73 13.91
C ILE A 202 -7.45 -6.54 15.40
N ILE A 203 -6.72 -5.47 15.75
CA ILE A 203 -6.36 -5.14 17.12
C ILE A 203 -7.60 -4.84 17.96
N GLU A 204 -8.55 -4.08 17.42
CA GLU A 204 -9.83 -3.77 18.07
C GLU A 204 -10.64 -5.03 18.35
N ARG A 205 -10.79 -5.92 17.35
CA ARG A 205 -11.48 -7.21 17.51
C ARG A 205 -10.78 -8.14 18.50
N ASN A 206 -9.50 -7.92 18.78
CA ASN A 206 -8.71 -8.66 19.77
C ASN A 206 -8.61 -7.93 21.12
N GLY A 207 -9.54 -7.03 21.43
CA GLY A 207 -9.59 -6.36 22.74
C GLY A 207 -8.53 -5.27 22.91
N GLY A 208 -8.12 -4.61 21.83
CA GLY A 208 -7.19 -3.48 21.84
C GLY A 208 -5.71 -3.87 21.89
N LYS A 209 -5.36 -5.14 21.62
CA LYS A 209 -3.97 -5.62 21.55
C LYS A 209 -3.74 -6.46 20.29
N PRO A 210 -2.56 -6.41 19.66
CA PRO A 210 -2.28 -7.30 18.54
C PRO A 210 -2.26 -8.78 18.98
N PRO A 211 -2.75 -9.72 18.14
CA PRO A 211 -2.62 -11.14 18.40
C PRO A 211 -1.14 -11.55 18.35
N LEU A 212 -0.65 -12.25 19.37
CA LEU A 212 0.77 -12.63 19.47
C LEU A 212 1.09 -14.04 18.93
N THR A 213 0.07 -14.78 18.51
CA THR A 213 0.25 -16.07 17.84
C THR A 213 -0.44 -16.06 16.49
N TYR A 214 0.16 -16.77 15.54
CA TYR A 214 -0.36 -16.89 14.19
C TYR A 214 -1.79 -17.46 14.19
N GLN A 215 -2.06 -18.51 14.98
CA GLN A 215 -3.37 -19.14 15.05
C GLN A 215 -4.45 -18.21 15.61
N SER A 216 -4.10 -17.39 16.60
CA SER A 216 -4.99 -16.35 17.14
C SER A 216 -5.32 -15.34 16.05
N PHE A 217 -4.30 -14.86 15.31
CA PHE A 217 -4.50 -13.93 14.20
C PHE A 217 -5.42 -14.51 13.12
N THR A 218 -5.16 -15.73 12.64
CA THR A 218 -5.98 -16.33 11.57
C THR A 218 -7.44 -16.51 11.99
N LYS A 219 -7.69 -16.82 13.27
CA LYS A 219 -9.04 -16.94 13.82
C LYS A 219 -9.79 -15.61 13.85
N ILE A 220 -9.09 -14.51 14.13
CA ILE A 220 -9.68 -13.16 14.26
C ILE A 220 -9.87 -12.49 12.89
N ALA A 221 -8.91 -12.69 11.98
CA ALA A 221 -8.88 -12.02 10.69
C ALA A 221 -10.04 -12.44 9.77
N GLY A 222 -10.37 -13.73 9.73
CA GLY A 222 -11.43 -14.24 8.86
C GLY A 222 -11.07 -14.13 7.38
N GLN A 223 -12.05 -13.77 6.55
CA GLN A 223 -11.88 -13.61 5.10
C GLN A 223 -11.58 -12.15 4.74
N PRO A 224 -10.55 -11.88 3.92
CA PRO A 224 -10.27 -10.52 3.47
C PRO A 224 -11.30 -10.05 2.42
N PRO A 225 -11.44 -8.74 2.21
CA PRO A 225 -12.28 -8.21 1.13
C PRO A 225 -11.75 -8.66 -0.23
N PRO A 226 -12.63 -8.90 -1.23
CA PRO A 226 -12.20 -9.26 -2.57
C PRO A 226 -11.40 -8.11 -3.21
N PRO A 227 -10.47 -8.43 -4.14
CA PRO A 227 -9.81 -7.40 -4.94
C PRO A 227 -10.83 -6.69 -5.85
N LEU A 228 -10.51 -5.46 -6.25
CA LEU A 228 -11.27 -4.75 -7.26
C LEU A 228 -11.19 -5.48 -8.60
N THR A 229 -12.34 -5.59 -9.27
CA THR A 229 -12.47 -6.20 -10.60
C THR A 229 -12.47 -5.17 -11.74
N ILE A 230 -12.41 -3.88 -11.39
CA ILE A 230 -12.52 -2.79 -12.35
C ILE A 230 -11.23 -2.69 -13.15
N THR A 231 -11.39 -2.65 -14.48
CA THR A 231 -10.33 -2.28 -15.42
C THR A 231 -10.54 -0.83 -15.85
N HIS A 232 -9.45 -0.06 -15.84
CA HIS A 232 -9.48 1.31 -16.36
C HIS A 232 -9.35 1.26 -17.88
N SER A 233 -10.31 1.82 -18.61
CA SER A 233 -10.20 2.03 -20.06
C SER A 233 -9.46 3.31 -20.41
N SER A 234 -9.53 4.31 -19.53
CA SER A 234 -8.79 5.57 -19.58
C SER A 234 -8.73 6.17 -18.18
N LEU A 235 -7.78 7.08 -17.97
CA LEU A 235 -7.70 7.92 -16.78
C LEU A 235 -7.96 9.39 -17.16
N PRO A 236 -8.43 10.23 -16.20
CA PRO A 236 -8.48 11.67 -16.42
C PRO A 236 -7.09 12.20 -16.83
N PRO A 237 -7.02 13.15 -17.76
CA PRO A 237 -5.76 13.70 -18.22
C PRO A 237 -5.06 14.47 -17.10
N ILE A 238 -3.77 14.72 -17.27
CA ILE A 238 -3.02 15.61 -16.38
C ILE A 238 -3.35 17.06 -16.75
N GLY A 239 -3.53 17.92 -15.74
CA GLY A 239 -3.77 19.35 -15.94
C GLY A 239 -2.47 20.16 -16.04
N ILE A 240 -2.59 21.47 -15.85
CA ILE A 240 -1.44 22.38 -15.93
C ILE A 240 -0.53 22.17 -14.71
N LEU A 241 0.74 21.88 -14.98
CA LEU A 241 1.73 21.49 -13.99
C LEU A 241 2.32 22.68 -13.20
N GLY A 242 2.26 23.89 -13.77
CA GLY A 242 2.80 25.10 -13.15
C GLY A 242 4.33 25.10 -13.09
N SER A 243 4.86 25.55 -11.96
CA SER A 243 6.27 25.65 -11.60
C SER A 243 6.86 24.40 -10.95
N CYS A 244 6.08 23.31 -10.85
CA CYS A 244 6.58 22.03 -10.35
C CYS A 244 7.64 21.46 -11.32
N ASP A 245 8.88 21.33 -10.84
CA ASP A 245 9.95 20.61 -11.54
C ASP A 245 9.62 19.11 -11.59
N ILE A 246 9.05 18.68 -12.71
CA ILE A 246 8.69 17.30 -12.98
C ILE A 246 9.79 16.68 -13.83
N SER A 247 10.35 15.59 -13.33
CA SER A 247 11.35 14.80 -14.05
C SER A 247 10.73 13.54 -14.62
N GLU A 248 11.47 12.91 -15.53
CA GLU A 248 11.30 11.49 -15.80
C GLU A 248 11.75 10.67 -14.56
N VAL A 249 11.51 9.36 -14.59
CA VAL A 249 12.05 8.46 -13.56
C VAL A 249 13.58 8.50 -13.65
N PRO A 250 14.30 8.82 -12.55
CA PRO A 250 15.76 8.92 -12.59
C PRO A 250 16.39 7.55 -12.84
N THR A 251 17.52 7.55 -13.53
CA THR A 251 18.40 6.38 -13.63
C THR A 251 19.26 6.23 -12.37
N ILE A 252 19.98 5.11 -12.28
CA ILE A 252 20.99 4.91 -11.22
C ILE A 252 22.11 5.96 -11.33
N GLU A 253 22.49 6.31 -12.54
CA GLU A 253 23.50 7.35 -12.83
C GLU A 253 23.01 8.74 -12.41
N ASP A 254 21.74 9.07 -12.69
CA ASP A 254 21.14 10.36 -12.28
C ASP A 254 21.09 10.53 -10.75
N LEU A 255 21.05 9.42 -10.01
CA LEU A 255 21.13 9.41 -8.54
C LEU A 255 22.56 9.53 -8.02
N GLY A 256 23.58 9.47 -8.87
CA GLY A 256 24.99 9.63 -8.49
C GLY A 256 25.72 8.34 -8.11
N TYR A 257 25.19 7.16 -8.46
CA TYR A 257 25.84 5.87 -8.18
C TYR A 257 26.92 5.47 -9.19
N GLY A 258 27.11 6.26 -10.26
CA GLY A 258 28.10 5.98 -11.31
C GLY A 258 27.81 4.70 -12.11
N ASP A 259 28.82 4.25 -12.86
CA ASP A 259 28.77 3.10 -13.76
C ASP A 259 28.91 1.79 -12.95
N ALA A 260 27.88 1.46 -12.17
CA ALA A 260 27.79 0.21 -11.44
C ALA A 260 27.72 -0.94 -12.46
N LYS A 261 28.81 -1.71 -12.58
CA LYS A 261 28.96 -2.76 -13.59
C LYS A 261 27.77 -3.72 -13.57
N GLN A 262 27.20 -3.98 -14.76
CA GLN A 262 25.94 -4.69 -14.97
C GLN A 262 25.88 -6.13 -14.40
N ASP A 263 27.01 -6.74 -14.07
CA ASP A 263 27.11 -8.13 -13.59
C ASP A 263 26.68 -8.35 -12.13
N GLU A 264 26.43 -7.27 -11.36
CA GLU A 264 26.13 -7.34 -9.92
C GLU A 264 24.64 -7.19 -9.57
N PHE A 265 23.76 -7.04 -10.57
CA PHE A 265 22.35 -6.81 -10.30
C PHE A 265 21.54 -8.09 -10.07
N SER A 266 20.59 -7.98 -9.15
CA SER A 266 19.59 -9.01 -8.89
C SER A 266 18.90 -9.47 -10.19
N PRO A 267 18.64 -10.78 -10.37
CA PRO A 267 17.98 -11.31 -11.56
C PRO A 267 16.47 -10.98 -11.60
N PHE A 268 15.94 -10.31 -10.57
CA PHE A 268 14.53 -9.96 -10.48
C PHE A 268 14.31 -8.51 -10.89
N LYS A 269 13.62 -8.33 -12.01
CA LYS A 269 13.21 -7.02 -12.52
C LYS A 269 11.97 -6.49 -11.79
N GLY A 270 11.95 -5.19 -11.50
CA GLY A 270 10.80 -4.47 -10.95
C GLY A 270 9.61 -4.30 -11.91
N GLY A 271 8.46 -3.90 -11.38
CA GLY A 271 7.24 -3.61 -12.15
C GLY A 271 6.05 -4.51 -11.86
N GLU A 272 4.86 -3.96 -12.06
CA GLU A 272 3.57 -4.66 -12.04
C GLU A 272 3.51 -5.71 -13.15
N SER A 273 4.01 -5.40 -14.35
CA SER A 273 4.01 -6.34 -15.48
C SER A 273 4.78 -7.63 -15.16
N GLU A 274 5.99 -7.51 -14.60
CA GLU A 274 6.79 -8.68 -14.16
C GLU A 274 6.15 -9.38 -12.95
N ALA A 275 5.50 -8.63 -12.06
CA ALA A 275 4.79 -9.20 -10.92
C ALA A 275 3.63 -10.12 -11.36
N LEU A 276 2.78 -9.64 -12.27
CA LEU A 276 1.62 -10.36 -12.79
C LEU A 276 2.04 -11.55 -13.65
N LYS A 277 3.07 -11.37 -14.48
CA LYS A 277 3.68 -12.45 -15.26
C LYS A 277 4.15 -13.58 -14.33
N ARG A 278 5.01 -13.25 -13.35
CA ARG A 278 5.54 -14.22 -12.36
C ARG A 278 4.44 -14.90 -11.58
N LEU A 279 3.41 -14.16 -11.15
CA LEU A 279 2.26 -14.75 -10.49
C LEU A 279 1.55 -15.76 -11.39
N ALA A 280 1.27 -15.39 -12.65
CA ALA A 280 0.65 -16.29 -13.61
C ALA A 280 1.48 -17.56 -13.81
N GLU A 281 2.81 -17.46 -13.93
CA GLU A 281 3.68 -18.64 -13.99
C GLU A 281 3.63 -19.51 -12.74
N CYS A 282 3.60 -18.90 -11.54
CA CYS A 282 3.47 -19.65 -10.29
C CYS A 282 2.12 -20.38 -10.20
N MET A 283 1.04 -19.80 -10.75
CA MET A 283 -0.31 -20.38 -10.70
C MET A 283 -0.56 -21.44 -11.79
N LYS A 284 0.35 -21.62 -12.77
CA LYS A 284 0.22 -22.65 -13.82
C LYS A 284 0.16 -24.06 -13.25
N ASP A 285 1.04 -24.38 -12.30
CA ASP A 285 1.06 -25.67 -11.63
C ASP A 285 0.11 -25.67 -10.43
N LYS A 286 -1.17 -25.91 -10.70
CA LYS A 286 -2.23 -25.96 -9.67
C LYS A 286 -1.97 -27.03 -8.61
N ALA A 287 -1.34 -28.16 -9.00
CA ALA A 287 -1.01 -29.22 -8.06
C ALA A 287 0.06 -28.75 -7.07
N TRP A 288 1.11 -28.07 -7.55
CA TRP A 288 2.13 -27.44 -6.69
C TRP A 288 1.51 -26.39 -5.76
N VAL A 289 0.64 -25.50 -6.27
CA VAL A 289 -0.03 -24.49 -5.43
C VAL A 289 -0.88 -25.15 -4.33
N ALA A 290 -1.66 -26.17 -4.68
CA ALA A 290 -2.52 -26.89 -3.75
C ALA A 290 -1.73 -27.69 -2.71
N THR A 291 -0.58 -28.26 -3.08
CA THR A 291 0.25 -29.11 -2.20
C THR A 291 1.42 -28.37 -1.55
N PHE A 292 1.55 -27.05 -1.76
CA PHE A 292 2.64 -26.25 -1.24
C PHE A 292 2.73 -26.34 0.30
N GLU A 293 3.92 -26.62 0.82
CA GLU A 293 4.23 -26.56 2.25
C GLU A 293 5.58 -25.88 2.46
N LYS A 294 5.56 -24.70 3.10
CA LYS A 294 6.77 -23.89 3.33
C LYS A 294 7.94 -24.66 3.97
N PRO A 295 7.75 -25.52 4.99
CA PRO A 295 8.85 -26.25 5.61
C PRO A 295 9.55 -27.26 4.68
N LYS A 296 8.93 -27.64 3.56
CA LYS A 296 9.48 -28.60 2.59
C LYS A 296 10.25 -27.92 1.44
N GLY A 297 10.33 -26.60 1.42
CA GLY A 297 11.06 -25.86 0.39
C GLY A 297 12.56 -26.16 0.44
N ASN A 298 13.19 -26.34 -0.73
CA ASN A 298 14.63 -26.53 -0.82
C ASN A 298 15.36 -25.17 -0.90
N PRO A 299 16.12 -24.75 0.12
CA PRO A 299 16.87 -23.49 0.08
C PRO A 299 18.05 -23.50 -0.89
N SER A 300 18.53 -24.67 -1.34
CA SER A 300 19.63 -24.77 -2.30
C SER A 300 19.19 -24.60 -3.77
N ALA A 301 17.89 -24.46 -4.03
CA ALA A 301 17.34 -24.34 -5.37
C ALA A 301 17.39 -22.88 -5.86
N PHE A 302 18.48 -22.46 -6.51
CA PHE A 302 18.64 -21.09 -7.01
C PHE A 302 18.31 -20.92 -8.51
N LEU A 303 18.53 -21.94 -9.35
CA LEU A 303 18.17 -21.90 -10.79
C LEU A 303 16.66 -21.84 -11.01
N LYS A 304 15.91 -22.63 -10.24
CA LYS A 304 14.45 -22.58 -10.17
C LYS A 304 14.07 -22.47 -8.69
N PRO A 305 13.81 -21.25 -8.18
CA PRO A 305 13.49 -21.04 -6.78
C PRO A 305 12.37 -21.95 -6.28
N ALA A 306 12.54 -22.52 -5.08
CA ALA A 306 11.55 -23.43 -4.48
C ALA A 306 10.25 -22.72 -4.03
N THR A 307 10.20 -21.40 -4.10
CA THR A 307 9.05 -20.56 -3.74
C THR A 307 8.76 -19.55 -4.83
N THR A 308 7.68 -18.77 -4.69
CA THR A 308 7.18 -17.88 -5.75
C THR A 308 8.11 -16.71 -6.09
N VAL A 309 8.95 -16.27 -5.14
CA VAL A 309 9.73 -15.04 -5.23
C VAL A 309 8.87 -13.80 -5.55
N LEU A 310 7.64 -13.78 -5.02
CA LEU A 310 6.72 -12.64 -5.16
C LEU A 310 6.92 -11.56 -4.08
N SER A 311 7.81 -11.81 -3.11
CA SER A 311 8.08 -10.89 -1.99
C SER A 311 8.53 -9.47 -2.41
N PRO A 312 9.43 -9.25 -3.39
CA PRO A 312 9.81 -7.88 -3.75
C PRO A 312 8.64 -7.11 -4.39
N TYR A 313 7.83 -7.78 -5.21
CA TYR A 313 6.63 -7.20 -5.81
C TYR A 313 5.55 -6.87 -4.78
N LEU A 314 5.34 -7.74 -3.78
CA LEU A 314 4.44 -7.49 -2.64
C LEU A 314 4.96 -6.38 -1.71
N LYS A 315 6.29 -6.17 -1.65
CA LYS A 315 6.92 -5.12 -0.84
C LYS A 315 6.67 -3.74 -1.44
N PHE A 316 6.87 -3.59 -2.75
CA PHE A 316 6.64 -2.31 -3.46
C PHE A 316 5.16 -2.14 -3.86
N GLY A 317 4.34 -3.17 -3.67
CA GLY A 317 2.93 -3.15 -4.03
C GLY A 317 2.71 -3.19 -5.55
N CYS A 318 3.70 -3.66 -6.33
CA CYS A 318 3.55 -4.02 -7.74
C CYS A 318 2.58 -5.19 -7.92
N LEU A 319 2.46 -6.06 -6.90
CA LEU A 319 1.43 -7.08 -6.81
C LEU A 319 0.50 -6.79 -5.64
N SER A 320 -0.81 -6.78 -5.88
CA SER A 320 -1.80 -6.77 -4.81
C SER A 320 -1.79 -8.09 -4.03
N SER A 321 -1.72 -7.99 -2.71
CA SER A 321 -1.90 -9.13 -1.82
C SER A 321 -3.31 -9.73 -1.92
N ARG A 322 -4.35 -8.90 -2.11
CA ARG A 322 -5.74 -9.35 -2.28
C ARG A 322 -5.95 -10.08 -3.61
N TYR A 323 -5.33 -9.59 -4.68
CA TYR A 323 -5.36 -10.28 -5.97
C TYR A 323 -4.66 -11.64 -5.88
N PHE A 324 -3.47 -11.69 -5.27
CA PHE A 324 -2.77 -12.95 -5.05
C PHE A 324 -3.58 -13.92 -4.16
N TYR A 325 -4.18 -13.42 -3.08
CA TYR A 325 -5.07 -14.20 -2.23
C TYR A 325 -6.22 -14.83 -3.04
N ARG A 326 -6.88 -14.05 -3.90
CA ARG A 326 -7.97 -14.56 -4.74
C ARG A 326 -7.48 -15.60 -5.74
N GLN A 327 -6.33 -15.39 -6.39
CA GLN A 327 -5.75 -16.37 -7.32
C GLN A 327 -5.45 -17.73 -6.65
N ILE A 328 -4.96 -17.73 -5.40
CA ILE A 328 -4.76 -18.97 -4.64
C ILE A 328 -6.11 -19.63 -4.30
N GLN A 329 -7.10 -18.84 -3.88
CA GLN A 329 -8.45 -19.33 -3.59
C GLN A 329 -9.10 -19.97 -4.83
N ASP A 330 -8.99 -19.33 -6.00
CA ASP A 330 -9.50 -19.87 -7.27
C ASP A 330 -8.88 -21.25 -7.58
N VAL A 331 -7.59 -21.46 -7.27
CA VAL A 331 -6.97 -22.79 -7.40
C VAL A 331 -7.54 -23.76 -6.38
N TYR A 332 -7.63 -23.37 -5.10
CA TYR A 332 -8.13 -24.23 -4.03
C TYR A 332 -9.59 -24.69 -4.28
N GLU A 333 -10.45 -23.81 -4.79
CA GLU A 333 -11.83 -24.11 -5.18
C GLU A 333 -11.91 -25.20 -6.28
N THR A 334 -10.86 -25.37 -7.10
CA THR A 334 -10.79 -26.38 -8.17
C THR A 334 -10.11 -27.69 -7.78
N MET A 335 -9.53 -27.77 -6.57
CA MET A 335 -8.71 -28.90 -6.14
C MET A 335 -9.40 -29.69 -5.03
N PRO A 336 -9.43 -31.03 -5.08
CA PRO A 336 -10.15 -31.84 -4.09
C PRO A 336 -9.53 -31.76 -2.69
N LYS A 337 -8.22 -31.50 -2.61
CA LYS A 337 -7.46 -31.30 -1.38
C LYS A 337 -6.39 -30.25 -1.62
N HIS A 338 -6.15 -29.43 -0.61
CA HIS A 338 -5.04 -28.49 -0.58
C HIS A 338 -4.51 -28.34 0.85
N THR A 339 -3.30 -27.84 0.98
CA THR A 339 -2.67 -27.56 2.27
C THR A 339 -3.35 -26.37 2.95
N SER A 340 -3.20 -26.27 4.26
CA SER A 340 -3.78 -25.20 5.08
C SER A 340 -2.70 -24.36 5.76
N PRO A 341 -3.03 -23.12 6.17
CA PRO A 341 -2.21 -22.34 7.10
C PRO A 341 -1.76 -23.19 8.31
N PRO A 342 -0.52 -23.05 8.82
CA PRO A 342 0.47 -22.02 8.51
C PRO A 342 1.43 -22.35 7.36
N VAL A 343 1.40 -23.58 6.83
CA VAL A 343 2.41 -24.06 5.87
C VAL A 343 2.04 -23.78 4.42
N SER A 344 0.74 -23.64 4.12
CA SER A 344 0.26 -23.40 2.76
C SER A 344 0.74 -22.08 2.17
N LEU A 345 0.61 -21.94 0.85
CA LEU A 345 0.97 -20.72 0.14
C LEU A 345 0.13 -19.53 0.63
N LEU A 346 -1.17 -19.74 0.81
CA LEU A 346 -2.07 -18.76 1.43
C LEU A 346 -1.62 -18.42 2.86
N GLY A 347 -1.16 -19.42 3.62
CA GLY A 347 -0.59 -19.21 4.95
C GLY A 347 0.62 -18.26 4.94
N GLN A 348 1.40 -18.21 3.85
CA GLN A 348 2.51 -17.25 3.73
C GLN A 348 2.03 -15.80 3.60
N LEU A 349 0.89 -15.55 2.95
CA LEU A 349 0.26 -14.22 2.93
C LEU A 349 -0.29 -13.84 4.31
N LEU A 350 -0.86 -14.79 5.04
CA LEU A 350 -1.33 -14.56 6.40
C LEU A 350 -0.15 -14.31 7.36
N TRP A 351 1.03 -14.90 7.14
CA TRP A 351 2.24 -14.57 7.91
C TRP A 351 2.66 -13.11 7.70
N ARG A 352 2.59 -12.63 6.45
CA ARG A 352 2.84 -11.22 6.13
C ARG A 352 1.89 -10.34 6.94
N ASP A 353 0.59 -10.56 6.84
CA ASP A 353 -0.40 -9.72 7.53
C ASP A 353 -0.37 -9.87 9.07
N PHE A 354 -0.01 -11.04 9.59
CA PHE A 354 0.26 -11.25 11.01
C PHE A 354 1.37 -10.31 11.49
N PHE A 355 2.53 -10.29 10.80
CA PHE A 355 3.63 -9.40 11.19
C PHE A 355 3.31 -7.92 10.98
N TYR A 356 2.59 -7.54 9.92
CA TYR A 356 2.09 -6.16 9.76
C TYR A 356 1.22 -5.74 10.96
N THR A 357 0.33 -6.62 11.40
CA THR A 357 -0.56 -6.35 12.54
C THR A 357 0.19 -6.24 13.86
N VAL A 358 1.10 -7.18 14.13
CA VAL A 358 1.91 -7.17 15.36
C VAL A 358 2.83 -5.96 15.38
N ALA A 359 3.49 -5.64 14.26
CA ALA A 359 4.38 -4.49 14.16
C ALA A 359 3.63 -3.18 14.41
N PHE A 360 2.47 -2.99 13.78
CA PHE A 360 1.63 -1.81 13.95
C PHE A 360 1.18 -1.63 15.42
N GLY A 361 0.80 -2.73 16.09
CA GLY A 361 0.34 -2.70 17.48
C GLY A 361 1.45 -2.69 18.55
N THR A 362 2.72 -2.73 18.16
CA THR A 362 3.84 -2.87 19.10
C THR A 362 4.79 -1.68 19.01
N PRO A 363 4.84 -0.80 20.03
CA PRO A 363 5.86 0.24 20.11
C PRO A 363 7.27 -0.36 20.07
N ASN A 364 8.17 0.30 19.33
CA ASN A 364 9.57 -0.10 19.20
C ASN A 364 9.77 -1.52 18.63
N PHE A 365 8.84 -1.99 17.79
CA PHE A 365 8.89 -3.34 17.21
C PHE A 365 10.22 -3.68 16.52
N ASP A 366 10.88 -2.67 15.95
CA ASP A 366 12.12 -2.74 15.17
C ASP A 366 13.41 -2.75 16.02
N ARG A 367 13.31 -2.70 17.35
CA ARG A 367 14.47 -2.70 18.26
C ARG A 367 14.22 -3.54 19.50
N MET A 368 15.30 -3.91 20.20
CA MET A 368 15.22 -4.70 21.42
C MET A 368 14.76 -3.86 22.61
N LYS A 369 15.43 -2.72 22.85
CA LYS A 369 15.15 -1.87 24.00
C LYS A 369 13.72 -1.32 23.92
N ASP A 370 13.00 -1.39 25.04
CA ASP A 370 11.63 -0.90 25.20
C ASP A 370 10.59 -1.58 24.27
N ASN A 371 10.91 -2.78 23.77
CA ASN A 371 10.00 -3.61 22.99
C ASN A 371 9.42 -4.73 23.86
N LYS A 372 8.13 -4.63 24.17
CA LYS A 372 7.43 -5.49 25.14
C LYS A 372 7.37 -6.98 24.76
N ILE A 373 7.56 -7.31 23.48
CA ILE A 373 7.51 -8.68 22.98
C ILE A 373 8.91 -9.21 22.61
N CYS A 374 9.95 -8.38 22.71
CA CYS A 374 11.32 -8.77 22.46
C CYS A 374 12.03 -9.16 23.76
N LYS A 375 12.72 -10.30 23.76
CA LYS A 375 13.56 -10.71 24.90
C LYS A 375 14.77 -9.78 25.01
N GLN A 376 15.04 -9.29 26.21
CA GLN A 376 16.20 -8.44 26.50
C GLN A 376 17.44 -9.31 26.71
N ILE A 377 18.17 -9.54 25.61
CA ILE A 377 19.37 -10.38 25.60
C ILE A 377 20.59 -9.46 25.55
N PRO A 378 21.62 -9.67 26.40
CA PRO A 378 22.86 -8.90 26.34
C PRO A 378 23.71 -9.37 25.15
N TRP A 379 23.29 -9.02 23.94
CA TRP A 379 24.04 -9.32 22.71
C TRP A 379 25.43 -8.67 22.76
N LYS A 380 26.42 -9.38 22.21
CA LYS A 380 27.78 -8.86 22.06
C LYS A 380 27.84 -7.92 20.85
N ASP A 381 28.54 -6.82 21.00
CA ASP A 381 28.93 -5.94 19.89
C ASP A 381 30.37 -6.30 19.47
N ASP A 382 30.54 -6.74 18.21
CA ASP A 382 31.82 -7.22 17.67
C ASP A 382 31.86 -6.99 16.15
N ASP A 383 32.38 -5.83 15.75
CA ASP A 383 32.43 -5.41 14.35
C ASP A 383 33.14 -6.41 13.44
N LYS A 384 34.17 -7.11 13.95
CA LYS A 384 34.92 -8.09 13.16
C LYS A 384 34.07 -9.32 12.84
N LEU A 385 33.31 -9.81 13.81
CA LEU A 385 32.39 -10.93 13.59
C LEU A 385 31.20 -10.51 12.71
N LEU A 386 30.69 -9.30 12.89
CA LEU A 386 29.62 -8.76 12.05
C LEU A 386 30.07 -8.61 10.59
N GLU A 387 31.26 -8.05 10.35
CA GLU A 387 31.84 -7.90 9.02
C GLU A 387 32.09 -9.27 8.36
N ALA A 388 32.66 -10.23 9.08
CA ALA A 388 32.89 -11.58 8.57
C ALA A 388 31.58 -12.27 8.16
N TRP A 389 30.51 -12.11 8.93
CA TRP A 389 29.20 -12.66 8.57
C TRP A 389 28.57 -11.90 7.40
N ARG A 390 28.54 -10.57 7.44
CA ARG A 390 27.94 -9.71 6.42
C ARG A 390 28.56 -9.95 5.04
N ASP A 391 29.87 -10.10 4.99
CA ASP A 391 30.63 -10.19 3.74
C ASP A 391 30.82 -11.65 3.27
N GLY A 392 30.19 -12.63 3.92
CA GLY A 392 30.31 -14.05 3.55
C GLY A 392 31.72 -14.62 3.73
N ARG A 393 32.39 -14.26 4.83
CA ARG A 393 33.76 -14.66 5.18
C ARG A 393 33.84 -15.37 6.54
N THR A 394 32.80 -16.11 6.90
CA THR A 394 32.73 -16.85 8.17
C THR A 394 33.61 -18.10 8.18
N GLY A 395 33.98 -18.61 7.00
CA GLY A 395 34.70 -19.87 6.84
C GLY A 395 33.78 -21.10 6.83
N PHE A 396 32.45 -20.90 6.87
CA PHE A 396 31.45 -21.95 6.75
C PHE A 396 30.77 -21.83 5.37
N PRO A 397 31.11 -22.70 4.39
CA PRO A 397 30.70 -22.51 2.99
C PRO A 397 29.20 -22.31 2.76
N TRP A 398 28.35 -22.99 3.54
CA TRP A 398 26.90 -22.83 3.46
C TRP A 398 26.42 -21.42 3.86
N ILE A 399 27.01 -20.86 4.92
CA ILE A 399 26.66 -19.52 5.41
C ILE A 399 27.16 -18.47 4.44
N ASP A 400 28.43 -18.59 4.03
CA ASP A 400 29.08 -17.65 3.13
C ASP A 400 28.37 -17.58 1.78
N ALA A 401 27.95 -18.73 1.22
CA ALA A 401 27.19 -18.77 -0.03
C ALA A 401 25.82 -18.07 0.06
N ILE A 402 25.13 -18.17 1.20
CA ILE A 402 23.85 -17.47 1.41
C ILE A 402 24.09 -15.97 1.52
N MET A 403 25.12 -15.53 2.23
CA MET A 403 25.40 -14.10 2.40
C MET A 403 25.84 -13.44 1.09
N VAL A 404 26.49 -14.19 0.18
CA VAL A 404 26.75 -13.73 -1.19
C VAL A 404 25.48 -13.67 -2.07
N GLN A 405 24.46 -14.47 -1.75
CA GLN A 405 23.17 -14.45 -2.46
C GLN A 405 22.27 -13.26 -2.04
N VAL A 406 22.40 -12.77 -0.80
CA VAL A 406 21.65 -11.64 -0.23
C VAL A 406 22.01 -10.35 -0.93
#